data_AF-A0A1W9S9L0-F1
#
_entry.id   AF-A0A1W9S9L0-F1
#
_cell.length_a   1.000
_cell.length_b   1.000
_cell.length_c   1.000
_cell.angle_alpha   90.00
_cell.angle_beta   90.00
_cell.angle_gamma   90.00
#
_symmetry.space_group_name_H-M   'P 1'
#
loop_
_entity.id
_entity.type
_entity.pdbx_description
1 polymer ?
#
loop_
_entity_poly.entity_id
_entity_poly.type
_entity_poly.pdbx_seq_one_letter_code
_entity_poly.pdbx_strand_id
1 'polypeptide(L)'
;QGDGAHIHDSGCNMVIDTGDIDNYNHIIEYFKNHNINKIDIVLISHWHSDHFGELVDLSNEFKIKHIYVNHDEDINLKYEVIHEGQMFACGKAKFQVISANHDDLNENNNSLVCFR
;
A
#
# COMPACT_ATOMS: atom_id res chain seq x y z
N GLN A 1 6.31 -15.31 4.13
CA GLN A 1 7.27 -14.23 3.86
C GLN A 1 6.42 -13.11 3.34
N GLY A 2 6.51 -11.90 3.88
CA GLY A 2 5.65 -10.77 3.48
C GLY A 2 6.47 -9.51 3.28
N ASP A 3 6.02 -8.68 2.35
CA ASP A 3 6.71 -7.47 1.95
C ASP A 3 6.03 -6.24 2.57
N GLY A 4 6.85 -5.26 2.97
CA GLY A 4 6.36 -4.04 3.57
C GLY A 4 7.45 -2.98 3.67
N ALA A 5 7.14 -1.77 3.22
CA ALA A 5 8.02 -0.61 3.32
C ALA A 5 7.27 0.63 3.80
N HIS A 6 7.86 1.37 4.73
CA HIS A 6 7.34 2.65 5.20
C HIS A 6 8.20 3.80 4.66
N ILE A 7 7.55 4.75 3.99
CA ILE A 7 8.14 6.00 3.47
C ILE A 7 7.56 7.17 4.27
N HIS A 8 8.44 7.96 4.87
CA HIS A 8 8.08 9.21 5.54
C HIS A 8 8.76 10.41 4.87
N ASP A 9 7.99 11.36 4.35
CA ASP A 9 8.51 12.61 3.80
C ASP A 9 7.61 13.80 4.16
N SER A 10 8.21 14.85 4.73
CA SER A 10 7.53 16.12 5.02
C SER A 10 6.19 15.97 5.76
N GLY A 11 6.10 15.02 6.70
CA GLY A 11 4.89 14.75 7.49
C GLY A 11 3.85 13.85 6.82
N CYS A 12 4.12 13.34 5.61
CA CYS A 12 3.31 12.33 4.96
C CYS A 12 3.86 10.92 5.28
N ASN A 13 2.97 10.01 5.68
CA ASN A 13 3.29 8.59 5.88
C ASN A 13 2.70 7.76 4.74
N MET A 14 3.55 7.04 4.01
CA MET A 14 3.15 6.12 2.96
C MET A 14 3.64 4.71 3.28
N VAL A 15 2.80 3.72 3.02
CA VAL A 15 3.12 2.30 3.15
C VAL A 15 3.04 1.65 1.78
N ILE A 16 4.04 0.84 1.43
CA ILE A 16 4.01 -0.04 0.26
C ILE A 16 3.95 -1.46 0.79
N ASP A 17 2.86 -2.17 0.46
CA ASP A 17 2.50 -3.49 0.95
C ASP A 17 2.42 -3.58 2.48
N THR A 18 1.60 -4.50 2.96
CA THR A 18 1.26 -4.65 4.38
C THR A 18 1.70 -5.98 4.96
N GLY A 19 2.37 -6.83 4.17
CA GLY A 19 2.78 -8.16 4.59
C GLY A 19 1.65 -9.19 4.57
N ASP A 20 1.97 -10.39 5.04
CA ASP A 20 1.06 -11.54 5.16
C ASP A 20 0.10 -11.37 6.34
N ILE A 21 -1.01 -12.11 6.32
CA ILE A 21 -1.93 -12.18 7.46
C ILE A 21 -1.18 -12.81 8.62
N ASP A 22 -1.04 -12.08 9.73
CA ASP A 22 -0.41 -12.60 10.93
C ASP A 22 -1.21 -12.28 12.21
N ASN A 23 -0.90 -12.99 13.30
CA ASN A 23 -1.53 -12.73 14.61
C ASN A 23 -0.75 -11.71 15.45
N TYR A 24 0.38 -11.23 14.93
CA TYR A 24 1.38 -10.46 15.67
C TYR A 24 1.32 -8.97 15.32
N ASN A 25 0.51 -8.57 14.32
CA ASN A 25 0.16 -7.19 13.96
C ASN A 25 1.41 -6.29 13.86
N HIS A 26 2.51 -6.82 13.34
CA HIS A 26 3.83 -6.19 13.44
C HIS A 26 3.86 -4.77 12.84
N ILE A 27 3.14 -4.56 11.73
CA ILE A 27 3.03 -3.25 11.09
C ILE A 27 2.22 -2.26 11.94
N ILE A 28 1.16 -2.71 12.60
CA ILE A 28 0.34 -1.89 13.50
C ILE A 28 1.15 -1.50 14.73
N GLU A 29 1.86 -2.45 15.34
CA GLU A 29 2.75 -2.17 16.47
C GLU A 29 3.86 -1.19 16.10
N TYR A 30 4.46 -1.34 14.91
CA TYR A 30 5.44 -0.41 14.39
C TYR A 30 4.88 1.03 14.35
N PHE A 31 3.71 1.25 13.76
CA PHE A 31 3.12 2.60 13.69
C PHE A 31 2.75 3.17 15.05
N LYS A 32 2.15 2.35 15.93
CA LYS A 32 1.80 2.77 17.30
C LYS A 32 3.04 3.18 18.09
N ASN A 33 4.12 2.39 18.02
CA ASN A 33 5.38 2.68 18.72
C ASN A 33 6.08 3.95 18.22
N HIS A 34 5.83 4.35 16.97
CA HIS A 34 6.34 5.60 16.40
C HIS A 34 5.37 6.78 16.56
N ASN A 35 4.28 6.63 17.34
CA ASN A 35 3.24 7.64 17.52
C ASN A 35 2.60 8.11 16.21
N ILE A 36 2.56 7.23 15.20
CA ILE A 36 1.88 7.49 13.93
C ILE A 36 0.43 7.02 14.09
N ASN A 37 -0.52 7.93 13.93
CA ASN A 37 -1.96 7.65 14.06
C ASN A 37 -2.74 7.80 12.74
N LYS A 38 -2.03 8.14 11.67
CA LYS A 38 -2.58 8.40 10.34
C LYS A 38 -1.60 7.93 9.28
N ILE A 39 -2.14 7.26 8.27
CA ILE A 39 -1.42 6.85 7.07
C ILE A 39 -2.03 7.62 5.89
N ASP A 40 -1.21 8.36 5.16
CA ASP A 40 -1.68 9.17 4.04
C ASP A 40 -1.91 8.33 2.79
N ILE A 41 -1.05 7.34 2.54
CA ILE A 41 -1.13 6.48 1.36
C ILE A 41 -0.78 5.05 1.78
N VAL A 42 -1.62 4.10 1.40
CA VAL A 42 -1.22 2.69 1.29
C VAL A 42 -1.20 2.35 -0.18
N LEU A 43 -0.12 1.74 -0.64
CA LEU A 43 0.03 1.24 -2.01
C LEU A 43 0.20 -0.26 -1.95
N ILE A 44 -0.71 -1.01 -2.56
CA ILE A 44 -0.63 -2.47 -2.67
C ILE A 44 -0.11 -2.80 -4.06
N SER A 45 1.04 -3.47 -4.10
CA SER A 45 1.71 -3.81 -5.35
C SER A 45 0.86 -4.76 -6.19
N HIS A 46 0.28 -5.79 -5.57
CA HIS A 46 -0.60 -6.77 -6.18
C HIS A 46 -1.39 -7.56 -5.12
N TRP A 47 -2.42 -8.32 -5.52
CA TRP A 47 -3.38 -8.94 -4.59
C TRP A 47 -3.00 -10.34 -4.09
N HIS A 48 -1.72 -10.58 -3.81
CA HIS A 48 -1.33 -11.77 -3.04
C HIS A 48 -1.36 -11.49 -1.54
N SER A 49 -1.75 -12.50 -0.75
CA SER A 49 -2.00 -12.33 0.69
C SER A 49 -0.77 -11.84 1.45
N ASP A 50 0.43 -12.15 0.98
CA ASP A 50 1.71 -11.69 1.53
C ASP A 50 2.04 -10.22 1.25
N HIS A 51 1.19 -9.51 0.49
CA HIS A 51 1.30 -8.09 0.18
C HIS A 51 0.15 -7.25 0.73
N PHE A 52 -1.08 -7.79 0.87
CA PHE A 52 -2.24 -7.04 1.39
C PHE A 52 -2.84 -7.59 2.69
N GLY A 53 -2.24 -8.63 3.28
CA GLY A 53 -2.82 -9.41 4.39
C GLY A 53 -3.29 -8.55 5.57
N GLU A 54 -2.47 -7.60 6.01
CA GLU A 54 -2.77 -6.71 7.13
C GLU A 54 -3.56 -5.43 6.73
N LEU A 55 -3.94 -5.25 5.46
CA LEU A 55 -4.58 -4.02 4.98
C LEU A 55 -5.89 -3.70 5.73
N VAL A 56 -6.71 -4.73 5.99
CA VAL A 56 -7.99 -4.57 6.69
C VAL A 56 -7.76 -4.14 8.13
N ASP A 57 -6.84 -4.80 8.85
CA ASP A 57 -6.55 -4.47 10.24
C ASP A 57 -5.88 -3.10 10.37
N LEU A 58 -5.00 -2.75 9.43
CA LEU A 58 -4.42 -1.41 9.34
C LEU A 58 -5.51 -0.33 9.13
N SER A 59 -6.52 -0.61 8.31
CA SER A 59 -7.64 0.31 8.05
C SER A 59 -8.59 0.48 9.23
N ASN A 60 -8.69 -0.53 10.10
CA ASN A 60 -9.47 -0.49 11.33
C ASN A 60 -8.77 0.31 12.43
N GLU A 61 -7.44 0.23 12.49
CA GLU A 61 -6.63 0.85 13.54
C GLU A 61 -6.18 2.28 13.21
N PHE A 62 -5.99 2.60 11.93
CA PHE A 62 -5.49 3.90 11.48
C PHE A 62 -6.43 4.59 10.50
N LYS A 63 -6.45 5.93 10.56
CA LYS A 63 -7.10 6.70 9.51
C LYS A 63 -6.23 6.67 8.24
N ILE A 64 -6.67 5.90 7.25
CA ILE A 64 -6.06 5.85 5.91
C ILE A 64 -6.74 6.87 5.00
N LYS A 65 -5.94 7.69 4.29
CA LYS A 65 -6.48 8.71 3.37
C LYS A 65 -6.66 8.19 1.94
N HIS A 66 -5.67 7.49 1.40
CA HIS A 66 -5.71 6.88 0.08
C HIS A 66 -5.20 5.44 0.13
N ILE A 67 -5.86 4.55 -0.62
CA ILE A 67 -5.39 3.19 -0.89
C ILE A 67 -5.27 3.08 -2.40
N TYR A 68 -4.06 2.80 -2.91
CA TYR A 68 -3.76 2.67 -4.32
C TYR A 68 -3.44 1.22 -4.67
N VAL A 69 -4.05 0.74 -5.76
CA VAL A 69 -3.98 -0.67 -6.21
C VAL A 69 -3.80 -0.73 -7.73
N ASN A 70 -3.33 -1.86 -8.26
CA ASN A 70 -3.17 -2.10 -9.70
C ASN A 70 -4.48 -2.45 -10.42
N HIS A 71 -5.42 -3.12 -9.76
CA HIS A 71 -6.75 -3.44 -10.29
C HIS A 71 -7.79 -3.61 -9.17
N ASP A 72 -9.07 -3.66 -9.55
CA ASP A 72 -10.18 -3.90 -8.61
C ASP A 72 -10.14 -5.33 -8.05
N GLU A 73 -10.47 -5.47 -6.77
CA GLU A 73 -10.69 -6.74 -6.08
C GLU A 73 -11.86 -6.67 -5.09
N ASP A 74 -12.57 -7.78 -4.88
CA ASP A 74 -13.78 -7.84 -4.05
C ASP A 74 -13.44 -7.88 -2.55
N ILE A 75 -13.03 -6.71 -2.03
CA ILE A 75 -12.78 -6.49 -0.61
C ILE A 75 -13.67 -5.37 -0.07
N ASN A 76 -14.01 -5.43 1.22
CA ASN A 76 -14.85 -4.43 1.88
C ASN A 76 -14.09 -3.15 2.26
N LEU A 77 -13.28 -2.61 1.35
CA LEU A 77 -12.53 -1.36 1.51
C LEU A 77 -12.68 -0.48 0.28
N LYS A 78 -12.60 0.83 0.49
CA LYS A 78 -12.56 1.80 -0.61
C LYS A 78 -11.11 2.07 -0.99
N TYR A 79 -10.79 1.88 -2.25
CA TYR A 79 -9.48 2.14 -2.84
C TYR A 79 -9.64 2.83 -4.20
N GLU A 80 -8.53 3.28 -4.74
CA GLU A 80 -8.42 3.92 -6.04
C GLU A 80 -7.48 3.08 -6.91
N VAL A 81 -7.97 2.59 -8.05
CA VAL A 81 -7.12 1.95 -9.06
C VAL A 81 -6.26 3.03 -9.72
N ILE A 82 -4.95 2.83 -9.74
CA ILE A 82 -4.00 3.75 -10.37
C ILE A 82 -3.44 3.16 -11.65
N HIS A 83 -3.14 4.02 -12.63
CA HIS A 83 -2.73 3.59 -13.97
C HIS A 83 -1.33 4.06 -14.34
N GLU A 84 -0.71 3.37 -15.30
CA GLU A 84 0.58 3.78 -15.87
C GLU A 84 0.57 5.25 -16.30
N GLY A 85 1.64 5.96 -15.98
CA GLY A 85 1.81 7.39 -16.24
C GLY A 85 1.16 8.31 -15.20
N GLN A 86 0.31 7.79 -14.31
CA GLN A 86 -0.28 8.58 -13.23
C GLN A 86 0.81 9.04 -12.26
N MET A 87 0.64 10.27 -11.75
CA MET A 87 1.52 10.81 -10.73
C MET A 87 0.77 11.02 -9.42
N PHE A 88 1.44 10.73 -8.31
CA PHE A 88 0.98 11.07 -6.96
C PHE A 88 2.15 11.59 -6.12
N ALA A 89 1.86 12.08 -4.92
CA ALA A 89 2.89 12.62 -4.04
C ALA A 89 2.64 12.26 -2.58
N CYS A 90 3.72 12.00 -1.87
CA CYS A 90 3.73 11.91 -0.41
C CYS A 90 4.69 12.99 0.12
N GLY A 91 4.15 14.03 0.73
CA GLY A 91 4.93 15.20 1.15
C GLY A 91 5.52 15.93 -0.06
N LYS A 92 6.85 16.03 -0.11
CA LYS A 92 7.60 16.60 -1.25
C LYS A 92 8.05 15.53 -2.25
N ALA A 93 7.99 14.25 -1.88
CA ALA A 93 8.30 13.16 -2.78
C ALA A 93 7.17 12.99 -3.79
N LYS A 94 7.52 12.97 -5.08
CA LYS A 94 6.62 12.66 -6.18
C LYS A 94 6.90 11.26 -6.68
N PHE A 95 5.87 10.58 -7.12
CA PHE A 95 5.94 9.23 -7.65
C PHE A 95 5.20 9.19 -8.97
N GLN A 96 5.79 8.53 -9.96
CA GLN A 96 5.14 8.18 -11.22
C GLN A 96 4.95 6.67 -11.27
N VAL A 97 3.74 6.24 -11.61
CA VAL A 97 3.43 4.84 -11.87
C VAL A 97 4.03 4.47 -13.24
N ILE A 98 4.98 3.53 -13.25
CA ILE A 98 5.62 3.00 -14.48
C ILE A 98 4.88 1.76 -14.98
N SER A 99 4.37 0.93 -14.08
CA SER A 99 3.63 -0.28 -14.43
C SER A 99 2.44 -0.44 -13.49
N ALA A 100 1.29 -0.77 -14.07
CA ALA A 100 0.05 -1.12 -13.37
C ALA A 100 -0.74 -2.15 -14.19
N ASN A 101 -0.03 -3.13 -14.73
CA ASN A 101 -0.63 -4.21 -15.52
C ASN A 101 -1.39 -5.18 -14.62
N HIS A 102 -2.38 -5.87 -15.18
CA HIS A 102 -3.15 -6.93 -14.52
C HIS A 102 -3.53 -8.07 -15.49
N ASP A 103 -2.84 -8.14 -16.64
CA ASP A 103 -3.17 -9.05 -17.73
C ASP A 103 -2.33 -10.34 -17.70
N ASP A 104 -1.32 -10.44 -16.83
CA ASP A 104 -0.50 -11.64 -16.69
C ASP A 104 -1.19 -12.67 -15.77
N LEU A 105 -1.03 -13.95 -16.09
CA LEU A 105 -1.53 -15.06 -15.28
C LEU A 105 -0.77 -15.19 -13.95
N ASN A 106 0.46 -14.69 -13.89
CA ASN A 106 1.24 -14.60 -12.67
C ASN A 106 1.11 -13.20 -12.08
N GLU A 107 0.38 -13.08 -10.98
CA GLU A 107 0.09 -11.80 -10.34
C GLU A 107 1.36 -11.07 -9.84
N ASN A 108 2.47 -11.79 -9.62
CA ASN A 108 3.75 -11.15 -9.31
C ASN A 108 4.23 -10.25 -10.48
N ASN A 109 3.91 -10.60 -11.72
CA ASN A 109 4.24 -9.81 -12.91
C ASN A 109 3.33 -8.57 -13.07
N ASN A 110 2.26 -8.48 -12.28
CA ASN A 110 1.30 -7.39 -12.26
C ASN A 110 1.62 -6.34 -11.18
N SER A 111 2.74 -6.50 -10.47
CA SER A 111 3.19 -5.58 -9.41
C SER A 111 3.24 -4.12 -9.86
N LEU A 112 2.70 -3.20 -9.04
CA LEU A 112 2.89 -1.77 -9.22
C LEU A 112 4.37 -1.39 -9.11
N VAL A 113 4.87 -0.68 -10.12
CA VAL A 113 6.21 -0.10 -10.10
C VAL A 113 6.10 1.41 -10.10
N CYS A 114 6.72 2.06 -9.11
CA CYS A 114 6.74 3.52 -9.00
C CYS A 114 8.18 4.05 -9.05
N PHE A 115 8.39 5.17 -9.77
CA PHE A 115 9.66 5.91 -9.81
C PHE A 115 9.54 7.27 -9.13
N ARG A 116 10.60 7.66 -8.41
CA ARG A 116 10.68 8.89 -7.62
C ARG A 116 11.56 9.95 -8.30
#